data_AF-A0AAU9S9V7-F1
#
_entry.id   AF-A0AAU9S9V7-F1
#
_cell.length_a   1.000
_cell.length_b   1.000
_cell.length_c   1.000
_cell.angle_alpha   90.00
_cell.angle_beta   90.00
_cell.angle_gamma   90.00
#
_symmetry.space_group_name_H-M   'P 1'
#
loop_
_entity.id
_entity.type
_entity.pdbx_description
1 polymer ?
#
loop_
_entity_poly.entity_id
_entity_poly.type
_entity_poly.pdbx_seq_one_letter_code
_entity_poly.pdbx_strand_id
1 'polypeptide(L)'
;MVSSRRKCSKGLFGASALMKLHNPKELLQELPTLVNSMSDSVPFSLISLIYRAVSVATAITTTDLVSKSVAVESHVGGTTIRVGGVAKGSGMIHPSMATS
;
A
#
# COMPACT_ATOMS: atom_id res chain seq x y z
N MET A 1 2.66 41.70 -6.90
CA MET A 1 2.87 40.78 -8.04
C MET A 1 2.59 39.35 -7.57
N VAL A 2 1.40 38.86 -7.93
CA VAL A 2 0.85 37.50 -8.06
C VAL A 2 1.61 36.26 -7.47
N SER A 3 0.86 35.51 -6.63
CA SER A 3 0.67 34.02 -6.56
C SER A 3 1.90 33.10 -6.47
N SER A 4 1.97 32.10 -5.58
CA SER A 4 0.99 31.02 -5.42
C SER A 4 1.20 30.25 -4.11
N ARG A 5 0.22 30.30 -3.22
CA ARG A 5 0.08 29.31 -2.14
C ARG A 5 -0.25 27.98 -2.82
N ARG A 6 0.66 27.00 -2.77
CA ARG A 6 0.31 25.62 -3.12
C ARG A 6 -0.71 25.11 -2.10
N LYS A 7 -2.00 25.31 -2.40
CA LYS A 7 -3.07 24.51 -1.84
C LYS A 7 -2.76 23.07 -2.23
N CYS A 8 -2.23 22.30 -1.29
CA CYS A 8 -2.32 20.84 -1.33
C CYS A 8 -3.81 20.52 -1.18
N SER A 9 -4.53 20.53 -2.29
CA SER A 9 -5.95 20.26 -2.34
C SER A 9 -6.19 18.76 -2.24
N LYS A 10 -6.83 18.37 -1.13
CA LYS A 10 -7.66 17.17 -0.98
C LYS A 10 -6.90 15.83 -1.00
N GLY A 11 -6.51 15.39 0.19
CA GLY A 11 -6.17 13.99 0.48
C GLY A 11 -6.27 13.65 1.98
N LEU A 12 -6.83 14.56 2.79
CA LEU A 12 -6.94 14.39 4.24
C LEU A 12 -8.32 13.81 4.60
N PHE A 13 -8.71 12.69 4.00
CA PHE A 13 -9.70 11.84 4.65
C PHE A 13 -8.93 11.10 5.76
N GLY A 14 -8.85 11.79 6.90
CA GLY A 14 -7.96 11.41 7.97
C GLY A 14 -8.33 10.07 8.55
N ALA A 15 -7.31 9.26 8.82
CA ALA A 15 -7.35 8.19 9.83
C ALA A 15 -7.97 8.66 11.17
N SER A 16 -8.05 9.99 11.40
CA SER A 16 -8.78 10.63 12.50
C SER A 16 -10.31 10.41 12.51
N ALA A 17 -10.97 10.15 11.37
CA ALA A 17 -12.41 9.89 11.33
C ALA A 17 -12.76 8.47 11.81
N LEU A 18 -11.98 7.46 11.40
CA LEU A 18 -12.11 6.07 11.88
C LEU A 18 -11.87 5.95 13.39
N MET A 19 -10.98 6.76 13.95
CA MET A 19 -10.67 6.77 15.39
C MET A 19 -11.80 7.32 16.28
N LYS A 20 -12.87 7.90 15.71
CA LYS A 20 -14.02 8.45 16.45
C LYS A 20 -15.24 7.54 16.47
N LEU A 21 -15.26 6.48 15.66
CA LEU A 21 -16.39 5.58 15.52
C LEU A 21 -16.46 4.62 16.73
N HIS A 22 -17.39 4.88 17.64
CA HIS A 22 -17.63 4.06 18.83
C HIS A 22 -18.68 2.95 18.58
N ASN A 23 -19.28 2.88 17.39
CA ASN A 23 -20.40 1.98 17.08
C ASN A 23 -20.11 1.14 15.81
N PRO A 24 -20.22 -0.21 15.88
CA PRO A 24 -19.94 -1.09 14.73
C PRO A 24 -20.84 -0.86 13.52
N LYS A 25 -22.05 -0.32 13.68
CA LYS A 25 -22.99 -0.08 12.56
C LYS A 25 -22.56 1.09 11.67
N GLU A 26 -22.00 2.14 12.25
CA GLU A 26 -21.49 3.30 11.50
C GLU A 26 -20.23 2.93 10.72
N LEU A 27 -19.41 2.03 11.27
CA LEU A 27 -18.22 1.51 10.61
C LEU A 27 -18.58 0.78 9.30
N LEU A 28 -19.64 -0.04 9.31
CA LEU A 28 -20.12 -0.72 8.11
C LEU A 28 -20.59 0.24 7.01
N GLN A 29 -21.06 1.44 7.38
CA GLN A 29 -21.52 2.45 6.43
C GLN A 29 -20.37 3.24 5.80
N GLU A 30 -19.23 3.36 6.50
CA GLU A 30 -18.03 4.07 6.04
C GLU A 30 -16.98 3.15 5.38
N LEU A 31 -17.14 1.83 5.47
CA LEU A 31 -16.26 0.89 4.76
C LEU A 31 -16.28 1.06 3.23
N PRO A 32 -17.43 1.22 2.55
CA PRO A 32 -17.46 1.37 1.10
C PRO A 32 -16.75 2.64 0.63
N THR A 33 -16.90 3.74 1.36
CA THR A 33 -16.26 5.03 1.05
C THR A 33 -14.74 4.92 1.21
N LEU A 34 -14.27 4.27 2.28
CA LEU A 34 -12.86 3.98 2.49
C LEU A 34 -12.29 3.08 1.39
N VAL A 35 -12.96 1.98 1.06
CA VAL A 35 -12.52 1.03 0.02
C VAL A 35 -12.45 1.69 -1.35
N ASN A 36 -13.43 2.52 -1.70
CA ASN A 36 -13.41 3.27 -2.95
C ASN A 36 -12.29 4.31 -2.97
N SER A 37 -12.05 5.02 -1.85
CA SER A 37 -10.94 5.97 -1.75
C SER A 37 -9.55 5.31 -1.85
N MET A 38 -9.41 4.08 -1.36
CA MET A 38 -8.20 3.27 -1.55
C MET A 38 -8.09 2.75 -2.99
N SER A 39 -9.20 2.41 -3.62
CA SER A 39 -9.21 1.91 -5.00
C SER A 39 -8.84 3.00 -6.01
N ASP A 40 -9.32 4.23 -5.79
CA ASP A 40 -9.04 5.37 -6.68
C ASP A 40 -7.62 5.92 -6.50
N SER A 41 -7.03 5.75 -5.31
CA SER A 41 -5.68 6.24 -5.00
C SER A 41 -4.57 5.28 -5.44
N VAL A 42 -4.88 4.02 -5.72
CA VAL A 42 -3.90 3.03 -6.16
C VAL A 42 -3.91 2.93 -7.69
N PRO A 43 -2.81 3.26 -8.39
CA PRO A 43 -2.79 3.17 -9.84
C PRO A 43 -2.95 1.72 -10.28
N PHE A 44 -3.73 1.48 -11.35
CA PHE A 44 -3.98 0.13 -11.90
C PHE A 44 -2.69 -0.67 -12.16
N SER A 45 -1.60 0.01 -12.52
CA SER A 45 -0.31 -0.64 -12.76
C SER A 45 0.29 -1.31 -11.51
N LEU A 46 0.00 -0.79 -10.30
CA LEU A 46 0.48 -1.32 -9.02
C LEU A 46 -0.32 -2.58 -8.67
N ILE A 47 -1.63 -2.54 -8.90
CA ILE A 47 -2.53 -3.69 -8.74
C ILE A 47 -2.05 -4.84 -9.64
N SER A 48 -1.73 -4.54 -10.90
CA SER A 48 -1.18 -5.53 -11.84
C SER A 48 0.15 -6.12 -11.36
N LEU A 49 1.05 -5.29 -10.81
CA LEU A 49 2.34 -5.75 -10.31
C LEU A 49 2.19 -6.68 -9.10
N ILE A 50 1.29 -6.34 -8.17
CA ILE A 50 0.94 -7.19 -7.02
C ILE A 50 0.32 -8.51 -7.49
N TYR A 51 -0.64 -8.46 -8.43
CA TYR A 51 -1.30 -9.65 -8.96
C TYR A 51 -0.30 -10.66 -9.53
N ARG A 52 0.68 -10.18 -10.31
CA ARG A 52 1.76 -11.02 -10.86
C ARG A 52 2.69 -11.56 -9.78
N ALA A 53 2.90 -10.82 -8.69
CA ALA A 53 3.76 -11.21 -7.59
C ALA A 53 3.16 -12.33 -6.71
N VAL A 54 1.83 -12.51 -6.70
CA VAL A 54 1.15 -13.53 -5.87
C VAL A 54 1.63 -14.94 -6.15
N SER A 55 1.86 -15.29 -7.42
CA SER A 55 2.32 -16.65 -7.79
C SER A 55 3.71 -16.93 -7.23
N VAL A 56 4.62 -15.96 -7.36
CA VAL A 56 5.98 -16.07 -6.83
C VAL A 56 5.96 -16.09 -5.30
N ALA A 57 5.23 -15.18 -4.67
CA ALA A 57 5.11 -15.10 -3.22
C ALA A 57 4.59 -16.42 -2.63
N THR A 58 3.56 -17.00 -3.26
CA THR A 58 3.00 -18.30 -2.84
C THR A 58 3.98 -19.44 -3.08
N ALA A 59 4.71 -19.45 -4.19
CA ALA A 59 5.66 -20.51 -4.53
C ALA A 59 6.87 -20.56 -3.59
N ILE A 60 7.31 -19.41 -3.05
CA ILE A 60 8.46 -19.36 -2.15
C ILE A 60 8.06 -19.62 -0.68
N THR A 61 6.78 -19.49 -0.32
CA THR A 61 6.28 -19.65 1.05
C THR A 61 6.68 -20.99 1.67
N THR A 62 7.11 -20.96 2.93
CA THR A 62 7.36 -22.18 3.72
C THR A 62 6.39 -22.28 4.90
N THR A 63 6.73 -21.66 6.02
CA THR A 63 5.93 -21.67 7.25
C THR A 63 5.07 -20.41 7.37
N ASP A 64 5.08 -19.54 6.37
CA ASP A 64 4.27 -18.32 6.36
C ASP A 64 2.78 -18.69 6.25
N LEU A 65 1.94 -18.03 7.05
CA LEU A 65 0.48 -18.21 6.98
C LEU A 65 -0.15 -17.43 5.83
N VAL A 66 0.57 -16.46 5.28
CA VAL A 66 0.09 -15.54 4.25
C VAL A 66 1.23 -15.19 3.29
N SER A 67 0.91 -15.09 2.00
CA SER A 67 1.84 -14.60 0.98
C SER A 67 2.08 -13.10 1.14
N LYS A 68 3.35 -12.66 1.08
CA LYS A 68 3.73 -11.26 1.29
C LYS A 68 4.24 -10.66 -0.03
N SER A 69 3.53 -9.66 -0.54
CA SER A 69 3.90 -8.90 -1.74
C SER A 69 3.61 -7.42 -1.55
N VAL A 70 4.37 -6.57 -2.24
CA VAL A 70 4.21 -5.12 -2.22
C VAL A 70 4.57 -4.53 -3.58
N ALA A 71 3.89 -3.46 -3.96
CA ALA A 71 4.27 -2.63 -5.10
C ALA A 71 4.19 -1.15 -4.70
N VAL A 72 5.18 -0.38 -5.11
CA VAL A 72 5.24 1.07 -4.89
C VAL A 72 5.61 1.80 -6.18
N GLU A 73 5.12 3.03 -6.32
CA GLU A 73 5.42 3.91 -7.44
C GLU A 73 6.00 5.22 -6.88
N SER A 74 7.04 5.73 -7.55
CA SER A 74 7.70 6.98 -7.19
C SER A 74 8.15 7.72 -8.44
N HIS A 75 8.38 9.03 -8.33
CA HIS A 75 8.88 9.85 -9.42
C HIS A 75 10.34 10.24 -9.14
N VAL A 76 11.25 9.87 -10.04
CA VAL A 76 12.67 10.19 -9.93
C VAL A 76 13.13 10.82 -11.24
N GLY A 77 13.65 12.05 -11.18
CA GLY A 77 14.12 12.76 -12.37
C GLY A 77 13.05 12.99 -13.44
N GLY A 78 11.78 13.15 -13.05
CA GLY A 78 10.65 13.29 -13.99
C GLY A 78 10.15 11.97 -14.60
N THR A 79 10.76 10.84 -14.26
CA THR A 79 10.33 9.52 -14.70
C THR A 79 9.56 8.80 -13.60
N THR A 80 8.44 8.19 -13.95
CA THR A 80 7.69 7.31 -13.04
C THR A 80 8.38 5.95 -12.94
N ILE A 81 8.83 5.60 -11.74
CA ILE A 81 9.49 4.33 -11.41
C ILE A 81 8.53 3.48 -10.58
N ARG A 82 8.49 2.18 -10.87
CA ARG A 82 7.71 1.18 -10.13
C ARG A 82 8.61 0.11 -9.57
N VAL A 83 8.44 -0.21 -8.30
CA VAL A 83 9.20 -1.26 -7.61
C VAL A 83 8.22 -2.25 -7.02
N GLY A 84 8.37 -3.52 -7.37
CA GLY A 84 7.62 -4.63 -6.81
C GLY A 84 8.54 -5.54 -6.00
N GLY A 85 8.04 -6.09 -4.90
CA GLY A 85 8.79 -6.99 -4.03
C GLY A 85 7.92 -8.11 -3.47
N VAL A 86 8.54 -9.26 -3.24
CA VAL A 86 7.95 -10.41 -2.52
C VAL A 86 8.89 -10.84 -1.40
N ALA A 87 8.34 -11.38 -0.32
CA ALA A 87 9.12 -11.86 0.80
C ALA A 87 8.51 -13.14 1.39
N LYS A 88 9.35 -13.93 2.07
CA LYS A 88 8.95 -15.08 2.89
C LYS A 88 9.69 -15.08 4.22
N GLY A 89 9.23 -15.89 5.15
CA GLY A 89 9.85 -16.07 6.45
C GLY A 89 8.89 -15.67 7.57
N SER A 90 8.52 -16.67 8.37
CA SER A 90 7.78 -16.53 9.63
C SER A 90 8.51 -17.17 10.83
N GLY A 91 9.65 -17.81 10.60
CA GLY A 91 10.49 -18.48 11.61
C GLY A 91 11.96 -18.49 11.19
N MET A 92 12.87 -18.74 12.15
CA MET A 92 14.33 -18.61 11.97
C MET A 92 14.74 -17.23 11.42
N ILE A 93 14.14 -16.17 11.95
CA ILE A 93 14.35 -14.80 11.47
C ILE A 93 15.42 -14.11 12.32
N HIS A 94 16.66 -14.16 11.86
CA HIS A 94 17.76 -13.34 12.37
C HIS A 94 18.63 -12.87 11.18
N PRO A 95 18.13 -11.94 10.35
CA PRO A 95 18.85 -11.48 9.17
C PRO A 95 20.08 -10.66 9.58
N SER A 96 21.27 -11.24 9.45
CA SER A 96 22.56 -10.53 9.53
C SER A 96 23.08 -10.28 8.11
N MET A 97 22.37 -9.43 7.38
CA MET A 97 22.75 -9.07 6.01
C MET A 97 23.71 -7.88 6.04
N ALA A 98 24.78 -7.97 5.27
CA ALA A 98 25.65 -6.85 4.94
C ALA A 98 25.68 -6.68 3.42
N THR A 99 25.62 -5.44 2.96
CA THR A 99 25.71 -5.07 1.55
C THR A 99 27.05 -4.39 1.29
N SER A 100 27.73 -4.74 0.20
CA SER A 100 28.96 -4.11 -0.30
C SER A 100 28.72 -2.68 -0.75
#